data_AF-A0A524MEC7-F1
#
_entry.id   AF-A0A524MEC7-F1
#
_cell.length_a   1.000
_cell.length_b   1.000
_cell.length_c   1.000
_cell.angle_alpha   90.00
_cell.angle_beta   90.00
_cell.angle_gamma   90.00
#
_symmetry.space_group_name_H-M   'P 1'
#
loop_
_entity.id
_entity.type
_entity.pdbx_description
1 polymer ?
#
loop_
_entity_poly.entity_id
_entity_poly.type
_entity_poly.pdbx_seq_one_letter_code
_entity_poly.pdbx_strand_id
1 'polypeptide(L)'
;MRNLIYLLILFPVVVFAQEQPGMPPNMPMDMEKMQRNMQQMDMGKMQEAMTCMKNIDRSALKSLKEEGKKMKAEVGSLCKSGRRDEAQDKAMAYGKEMMSRPELMKMRECGKMMAGMMPEIPFEHIEEETKNSHVCDNY
;
A
#
# COMPACT_ATOMS: atom_id res chain seq x y z
N MET A 1 -56.50 -32.38 -21.12
CA MET A 1 -55.26 -31.68 -20.70
C MET A 1 -55.70 -30.61 -19.70
N ARG A 2 -55.99 -30.96 -18.44
CA ARG A 2 -55.07 -31.30 -17.34
C ARG A 2 -54.10 -30.14 -17.04
N ASN A 3 -54.51 -29.37 -16.01
CA ASN A 3 -53.73 -28.47 -15.16
C ASN A 3 -53.79 -26.97 -15.47
N LEU A 4 -54.88 -26.37 -14.98
CA LEU A 4 -54.84 -25.14 -14.17
C LEU A 4 -53.90 -25.38 -12.95
N ILE A 5 -53.44 -24.29 -12.34
CA ILE A 5 -52.78 -24.14 -11.02
C ILE A 5 -51.27 -23.79 -11.09
N TYR A 6 -50.97 -22.62 -10.48
CA TYR A 6 -49.68 -21.98 -10.16
C TYR A 6 -49.01 -21.21 -11.32
N LEU A 7 -49.08 -19.87 -11.42
CA LEU A 7 -49.04 -18.83 -10.38
C LEU A 7 -47.79 -18.95 -9.49
N LEU A 8 -46.62 -18.87 -10.12
CA LEU A 8 -45.30 -18.53 -9.55
C LEU A 8 -44.64 -17.55 -10.54
N ILE A 9 -45.01 -16.27 -10.55
CA ILE A 9 -44.46 -15.23 -9.67
C ILE A 9 -42.92 -15.32 -9.62
N LEU A 10 -42.33 -14.41 -10.41
CA LEU A 10 -41.25 -13.51 -9.96
C LEU A 10 -40.15 -14.18 -9.13
N PHE A 11 -39.16 -14.76 -9.80
CA PHE A 11 -37.82 -14.77 -9.26
C PHE A 11 -36.97 -13.77 -10.06
N PRO A 12 -36.60 -12.62 -9.47
CA PRO A 12 -35.52 -11.83 -10.02
C PRO A 12 -34.29 -12.73 -9.95
N VAL A 13 -33.59 -12.87 -11.09
CA VAL A 13 -32.24 -13.42 -11.08
C VAL A 13 -31.43 -12.47 -10.21
N VAL A 14 -31.25 -12.86 -8.95
CA VAL A 14 -30.46 -12.13 -7.98
C VAL A 14 -29.04 -12.18 -8.51
N VAL A 15 -28.62 -11.03 -9.03
CA VAL A 15 -27.24 -10.74 -9.40
C VAL A 15 -26.39 -11.07 -8.18
N PHE A 16 -25.57 -12.11 -8.26
CA PHE A 16 -24.47 -12.31 -7.34
C PHE A 16 -23.43 -11.23 -7.62
N ALA A 17 -23.63 -10.04 -7.05
CA ALA A 17 -22.55 -9.11 -6.82
C ALA A 17 -21.66 -9.75 -5.75
N GLN A 18 -20.54 -10.34 -6.16
CA GLN A 18 -19.51 -10.75 -5.21
C GLN A 18 -18.98 -9.48 -4.55
N GLU A 19 -19.32 -9.30 -3.27
CA GLU A 19 -18.66 -8.37 -2.36
C GLU A 19 -17.15 -8.63 -2.40
N GLN A 20 -16.40 -7.77 -3.11
CA GLN A 20 -14.96 -7.66 -2.91
C GLN A 20 -14.72 -6.72 -1.74
N PRO A 21 -14.16 -7.20 -0.62
CA PRO A 21 -13.82 -6.35 0.50
C PRO A 21 -12.51 -5.60 0.21
N GLY A 22 -12.54 -4.27 0.29
CA GLY A 22 -11.36 -3.51 0.72
C GLY A 22 -10.75 -2.48 -0.23
N MET A 23 -11.51 -1.70 -1.00
CA MET A 23 -10.98 -0.43 -1.55
C MET A 23 -11.57 0.79 -0.83
N PRO A 24 -10.73 1.70 -0.29
CA PRO A 24 -11.20 2.92 0.36
C PRO A 24 -11.89 3.86 -0.66
N PRO A 25 -13.00 4.52 -0.28
CA PRO A 25 -13.95 5.10 -1.22
C PRO A 25 -13.54 6.41 -1.94
N ASN A 26 -12.32 6.95 -1.74
CA ASN A 26 -11.99 8.32 -2.17
C ASN A 26 -10.62 8.51 -2.85
N MET A 27 -10.11 7.52 -3.59
CA MET A 27 -8.98 7.75 -4.50
C MET A 27 -9.51 7.93 -5.94
N PRO A 28 -9.28 9.08 -6.61
CA PRO A 28 -9.47 9.18 -8.04
C PRO A 28 -8.38 8.35 -8.73
N MET A 29 -8.55 7.05 -8.78
CA MET A 29 -7.78 6.21 -9.68
C MET A 29 -8.36 6.39 -11.07
N ASP A 30 -7.56 6.94 -11.98
CA ASP A 30 -7.84 6.94 -13.40
C ASP A 30 -7.86 5.48 -13.89
N MET A 31 -9.06 4.88 -13.84
CA MET A 31 -9.29 3.49 -14.19
C MET A 31 -8.92 3.20 -15.64
N GLU A 32 -9.05 4.17 -16.54
CA GLU A 32 -8.64 4.02 -17.95
C GLU A 32 -7.11 3.96 -18.08
N LYS A 33 -6.38 4.79 -17.32
CA LYS A 33 -4.92 4.73 -17.27
C LYS A 33 -4.44 3.40 -16.68
N MET A 34 -5.06 2.93 -15.60
CA MET A 34 -4.74 1.62 -15.02
C MET A 34 -5.03 0.48 -16.01
N GLN A 35 -6.16 0.50 -16.70
CA GLN A 35 -6.52 -0.52 -17.68
C GLN A 35 -5.59 -0.52 -18.91
N ARG A 36 -5.16 0.66 -19.39
CA ARG A 36 -4.15 0.77 -20.44
C ARG A 36 -2.78 0.27 -20.00
N ASN A 37 -2.37 0.59 -18.77
CA ASN A 37 -1.10 0.10 -18.22
C ASN A 37 -1.13 -1.43 -18.05
N MET A 38 -2.28 -1.99 -17.65
CA MET A 38 -2.48 -3.44 -17.59
C MET A 38 -2.42 -4.11 -18.98
N GLN A 39 -2.98 -3.48 -20.01
CA GLN A 39 -2.92 -4.01 -21.38
C GLN A 39 -1.53 -3.92 -22.02
N GLN A 40 -0.72 -2.93 -21.62
CA GLN A 40 0.67 -2.77 -22.06
C GLN A 40 1.66 -3.54 -21.20
N MET A 41 1.20 -4.42 -20.31
CA MET A 41 2.08 -5.18 -19.45
C MET A 41 2.96 -6.15 -20.24
N ASP A 42 4.25 -6.02 -20.00
CA ASP A 42 5.21 -7.05 -20.30
C ASP A 42 5.12 -8.13 -19.21
N MET A 43 4.50 -9.25 -19.55
CA MET A 43 4.37 -10.41 -18.65
C MET A 43 5.73 -10.91 -18.13
N GLY A 44 6.82 -10.71 -18.89
CA GLY A 44 8.18 -11.05 -18.46
C GLY A 44 8.64 -10.18 -17.29
N LYS A 45 8.45 -8.87 -17.37
CA LYS A 45 8.81 -7.93 -16.29
C LYS A 45 8.04 -8.19 -15.00
N MET A 46 6.78 -8.59 -15.10
CA MET A 46 5.99 -8.97 -13.92
C MET A 46 6.57 -10.23 -13.24
N GLN A 47 6.96 -11.23 -14.02
CA GLN A 47 7.56 -12.45 -13.48
C GLN A 47 8.95 -12.20 -12.88
N GLU A 48 9.75 -11.33 -13.49
CA GLU A 48 11.02 -10.87 -12.94
C GLU A 48 10.84 -10.12 -11.61
N ALA A 49 9.86 -9.21 -11.52
CA ALA A 49 9.56 -8.48 -10.29
C ALA A 49 9.08 -9.42 -9.16
N MET A 50 8.22 -10.40 -9.49
CA MET A 50 7.78 -11.44 -8.54
C MET A 50 8.96 -12.28 -8.04
N THR A 51 9.87 -12.65 -8.94
CA THR A 51 11.09 -13.40 -8.58
C THR A 51 12.01 -12.57 -7.71
N CYS A 52 12.19 -11.28 -8.05
CA CYS A 52 12.95 -10.32 -7.26
C CYS A 52 12.40 -10.23 -5.82
N MET A 53 11.09 -10.03 -5.66
CA MET A 53 10.42 -9.98 -4.36
C MET A 53 10.53 -11.29 -3.57
N LYS A 54 10.52 -12.44 -4.25
CA LYS A 54 10.69 -13.76 -3.62
C LYS A 54 12.09 -13.95 -3.03
N ASN A 55 13.10 -13.31 -3.62
CA ASN A 55 14.50 -13.40 -3.19
C ASN A 55 14.85 -12.42 -2.06
N ILE A 56 13.92 -11.60 -1.59
CA ILE A 56 14.12 -10.75 -0.41
C ILE A 56 14.06 -11.61 0.86
N ASP A 57 15.02 -11.38 1.76
CA ASP A 57 15.10 -12.09 3.03
C ASP A 57 13.87 -11.82 3.91
N ARG A 58 13.06 -12.86 4.10
CA ARG A 58 11.83 -12.81 4.89
C ARG A 58 12.10 -12.58 6.38
N SER A 59 13.23 -13.04 6.89
CA SER A 59 13.62 -12.84 8.29
C SER A 59 13.95 -11.37 8.55
N ALA A 60 14.69 -10.74 7.64
CA ALA A 60 15.00 -9.32 7.71
C ALA A 60 13.72 -8.46 7.60
N LEU A 61 12.79 -8.80 6.70
CA LEU A 61 11.50 -8.12 6.61
C LEU A 61 10.68 -8.25 7.91
N LYS A 62 10.76 -9.39 8.59
CA LYS A 62 10.10 -9.59 9.89
C LYS A 62 10.74 -8.72 10.97
N SER A 63 12.06 -8.60 10.99
CA SER A 63 12.77 -7.70 11.91
C SER A 63 12.35 -6.25 11.69
N LEU A 64 12.41 -5.78 10.44
CA LEU A 64 11.99 -4.43 10.06
C LEU A 64 10.55 -4.12 10.46
N LYS A 65 9.65 -5.11 10.37
CA LYS A 65 8.27 -4.97 10.84
C LYS A 65 8.18 -4.75 12.35
N GLU A 66 8.91 -5.53 13.14
CA GLU A 66 8.88 -5.39 14.60
C GLU A 66 9.59 -4.10 15.06
N GLU A 67 10.70 -3.74 14.42
CA GLU A 67 11.39 -2.46 14.61
C GLU A 67 10.47 -1.27 14.30
N GLY A 68 9.76 -1.33 13.17
CA GLY A 68 8.80 -0.29 12.78
C GLY A 68 7.63 -0.15 13.75
N LYS A 69 7.13 -1.25 14.33
CA LYS A 69 6.11 -1.19 15.39
C LYS A 69 6.65 -0.51 16.65
N LYS A 70 7.88 -0.84 17.06
CA LYS A 70 8.52 -0.23 18.23
C LYS A 70 8.71 1.27 18.01
N MET A 71 9.23 1.67 16.84
CA MET A 71 9.39 3.08 16.48
C MET A 71 8.04 3.82 16.47
N LYS A 72 6.99 3.22 15.90
CA LYS A 72 5.63 3.80 15.93
C LYS A 72 5.14 4.02 17.37
N ALA A 73 5.33 3.04 18.25
CA ALA A 73 4.92 3.15 19.64
C ALA A 73 5.71 4.26 20.38
N GLU A 74 7.01 4.36 20.13
CA GLU A 74 7.88 5.36 20.74
C GLU A 74 7.54 6.78 20.29
N VAL A 75 7.42 7.00 18.97
CA VAL A 75 6.98 8.28 18.38
C VAL A 75 5.59 8.64 18.91
N GLY A 76 4.65 7.69 18.94
CA GLY A 76 3.32 7.93 19.49
C GLY A 76 3.33 8.31 20.97
N SER A 77 4.22 7.72 21.77
CA SER A 77 4.41 8.09 23.18
C SER A 77 4.95 9.52 23.32
N LEU A 78 5.90 9.92 22.48
CA LEU A 78 6.44 11.28 22.46
C LEU A 78 5.35 12.29 22.08
N CYS A 79 4.57 12.01 21.03
CA CYS A 79 3.46 12.85 20.61
C CYS A 79 2.42 13.04 21.72
N LYS A 80 1.98 11.95 22.36
CA LYS A 80 1.00 12.01 23.47
C LYS A 80 1.52 12.73 24.71
N SER A 81 2.84 12.80 24.88
CA SER A 81 3.49 13.53 25.99
C SER A 81 3.75 15.00 25.66
N GLY A 82 3.30 15.49 24.49
CA GLY A 82 3.55 16.86 24.03
C GLY A 82 4.96 17.11 23.50
N ARG A 83 5.82 16.09 23.43
CA ARG A 83 7.21 16.17 22.94
C ARG A 83 7.24 16.09 21.40
N ARG A 84 6.61 17.08 20.76
CA ARG A 84 6.37 17.10 19.31
C ARG A 84 7.67 17.09 18.51
N ASP A 85 8.55 18.06 18.76
CA ASP A 85 9.81 18.20 18.00
C ASP A 85 10.69 16.95 18.10
N GLU A 86 10.79 16.37 19.30
CA GLU A 86 11.55 15.14 19.50
C GLU A 86 10.93 13.92 18.79
N ALA A 87 9.60 13.86 18.71
CA ALA A 87 8.92 12.84 17.92
C ALA A 87 9.25 12.99 16.43
N GLN A 88 9.26 14.23 15.93
CA GLN A 88 9.61 14.55 14.54
C GLN A 88 11.07 14.19 14.24
N ASP A 89 12.01 14.63 15.06
CA ASP A 89 13.44 14.35 14.89
C ASP A 89 13.70 12.84 14.88
N LYS A 90 13.06 12.11 15.80
CA LYS A 90 13.18 10.65 15.86
C LYS A 90 12.59 9.97 14.63
N ALA A 91 11.42 10.39 14.17
CA ALA A 91 10.79 9.87 12.96
C ALA A 91 11.63 10.15 11.70
N MET A 92 12.20 11.35 11.58
CA MET A 92 13.08 11.74 10.49
C MET A 92 14.38 10.94 10.48
N ALA A 93 15.02 10.78 11.65
CA ALA A 93 16.23 9.97 11.78
C ALA A 93 15.97 8.51 11.38
N TYR A 94 14.87 7.92 11.87
CA TYR A 94 14.45 6.58 11.49
C TYR A 94 14.17 6.47 9.98
N GLY A 95 13.46 7.44 9.39
CA GLY A 95 13.21 7.47 7.95
C GLY A 95 14.50 7.47 7.12
N LYS A 96 15.49 8.30 7.50
CA LYS A 96 16.81 8.34 6.86
C LYS A 96 17.55 7.01 6.98
N GLU A 97 17.53 6.41 8.16
CA GLU A 97 18.11 5.09 8.39
C GLU A 97 17.45 4.03 7.50
N MET A 98 16.12 3.99 7.43
CA MET A 98 15.38 3.04 6.60
C MET A 98 15.71 3.20 5.11
N MET A 99 15.84 4.42 4.61
CA MET A 99 16.25 4.66 3.22
C MET A 99 17.66 4.13 2.89
N SER A 100 18.52 3.96 3.92
CA SER A 100 19.87 3.42 3.77
C SER A 100 19.95 1.88 3.89
N ARG A 101 18.87 1.20 4.28
CA ARG A 101 18.86 -0.26 4.51
C ARG A 101 18.91 -1.04 3.18
N PRO A 102 19.83 -1.99 3.01
CA PRO A 102 19.99 -2.74 1.75
C PRO A 102 18.75 -3.58 1.40
N GLU A 103 18.01 -4.06 2.39
CA GLU A 103 16.77 -4.81 2.19
C GLU A 103 15.67 -3.93 1.58
N LEU A 104 15.57 -2.68 2.03
CA LEU A 104 14.62 -1.71 1.52
C LEU A 104 15.04 -1.15 0.16
N MET A 105 16.34 -0.99 -0.09
CA MET A 105 16.86 -0.67 -1.42
C MET A 105 16.49 -1.75 -2.44
N LYS A 106 16.73 -3.04 -2.11
CA LYS A 106 16.32 -4.17 -2.97
C LYS A 106 14.82 -4.19 -3.20
N MET A 107 14.02 -3.94 -2.16
CA MET A 107 12.57 -3.86 -2.30
C MET A 107 12.14 -2.72 -3.25
N ARG A 108 12.80 -1.56 -3.16
CA ARG A 108 12.58 -0.43 -4.09
C ARG A 108 12.97 -0.79 -5.51
N GLU A 109 14.10 -1.49 -5.71
CA GLU A 109 14.53 -1.97 -7.02
C GLU A 109 13.52 -2.94 -7.63
N CYS A 110 13.05 -3.94 -6.87
CA CYS A 110 11.99 -4.85 -7.33
C CYS A 110 10.70 -4.08 -7.68
N GLY A 111 10.37 -3.03 -6.92
CA GLY A 111 9.22 -2.16 -7.19
C GLY A 111 9.35 -1.34 -8.48
N LYS A 112 10.57 -0.87 -8.81
CA LYS A 112 10.84 -0.15 -10.07
C LYS A 112 10.57 -1.00 -11.31
N MET A 113 10.73 -2.32 -11.22
CA MET A 113 10.38 -3.23 -12.33
C MET A 113 8.87 -3.27 -12.60
N MET A 114 8.07 -2.85 -11.61
CA MET A 114 6.62 -2.64 -11.71
C MET A 114 6.25 -1.16 -11.82
N ALA A 115 7.20 -0.27 -12.13
CA ALA A 115 6.92 1.14 -12.36
C ALA A 115 5.92 1.28 -13.52
N GLY A 116 4.92 2.16 -13.33
CA GLY A 116 3.77 2.27 -14.24
C GLY A 116 2.59 1.37 -13.87
N MET A 117 2.78 0.33 -13.04
CA MET A 117 1.67 -0.45 -12.47
C MET A 117 1.28 0.02 -11.07
N MET A 118 2.26 0.48 -10.29
CA MET A 118 2.02 1.13 -9.01
C MET A 118 2.17 2.64 -9.15
N PRO A 119 1.43 3.44 -8.36
CA PRO A 119 1.68 4.87 -8.26
C PRO A 119 3.15 5.09 -7.94
N GLU A 120 3.78 6.03 -8.64
CA GLU A 120 5.10 6.51 -8.25
C GLU A 120 4.98 7.10 -6.85
N ILE A 121 5.68 6.53 -5.88
CA ILE A 121 5.81 7.13 -4.57
C ILE A 121 7.02 8.06 -4.67
N PRO A 122 6.84 9.40 -4.63
CA PRO A 122 7.92 10.36 -4.83
C PRO A 122 8.80 10.42 -3.58
N PHE A 123 9.63 9.39 -3.37
CA PHE A 123 10.57 9.33 -2.24
C PHE A 123 11.60 10.46 -2.26
N GLU A 124 11.80 11.10 -3.41
CA GLU A 124 12.78 12.17 -3.64
C GLU A 124 12.31 13.54 -3.12
N HIS A 125 11.00 13.74 -2.96
CA HIS A 125 10.42 14.99 -2.46
C HIS A 125 9.73 14.85 -1.10
N ILE A 126 9.85 13.70 -0.42
CA ILE A 126 9.18 13.49 0.88
C ILE A 126 9.52 14.60 1.86
N GLU A 127 10.78 15.04 1.94
CA GLU A 127 11.16 16.13 2.85
C GLU A 127 10.47 17.46 2.49
N GLU A 128 10.21 17.73 1.21
CA GLU A 128 9.53 18.95 0.75
C GLU A 128 8.00 18.85 0.89
N GLU A 129 7.42 17.70 0.57
CA GLU A 129 5.98 17.42 0.70
C GLU A 129 5.54 17.36 2.16
N THR A 130 6.43 16.93 3.06
CA THR A 130 6.15 16.83 4.50
C THR A 130 6.58 18.05 5.30
N LYS A 131 7.13 19.11 4.67
CA LYS A 131 7.56 20.35 5.37
C LYS A 131 6.47 20.98 6.23
N ASN A 132 5.21 20.84 5.82
CA ASN A 132 4.05 21.41 6.50
C ASN A 132 3.26 20.38 7.33
N SER A 133 3.75 19.14 7.42
CA SER A 133 3.11 18.06 8.18
C SER A 133 4.01 17.61 9.32
N HIS A 134 3.45 17.46 10.50
CA HIS A 134 4.17 16.98 11.67
C HIS A 134 3.74 15.56 12.01
N VAL A 135 4.67 14.70 12.41
CA VAL A 135 4.39 13.27 12.70
C VAL A 135 3.28 13.08 13.74
N CYS A 136 3.16 14.03 14.67
CA CYS A 136 2.13 14.07 15.71
C CYS A 136 0.75 14.57 15.28
N ASP A 137 0.55 15.04 14.05
CA ASP A 137 -0.77 15.57 13.62
C ASP A 137 -1.86 14.48 13.54
N ASN A 138 -1.46 13.22 13.58
CA ASN A 138 -2.35 12.05 13.48
C ASN A 138 -2.34 11.16 14.74
N TYR A 139 -1.89 11.68 15.90
CA TYR A 139 -1.76 10.93 17.17
C TYR A 139 -2.69 11.40 18.28
#